data_AF-A0A3P3G5B9-F1
#
_entry.id   AF-A0A3P3G5B9-F1
#
_cell.length_a   1.000
_cell.length_b   1.000
_cell.length_c   1.000
_cell.angle_alpha   90.00
_cell.angle_beta   90.00
_cell.angle_gamma   90.00
#
_symmetry.space_group_name_H-M   'P 1'
#
loop_
_entity.id
_entity.type
_entity.pdbx_description
1 polymer ?
#
loop_
_entity_poly.entity_id
_entity_poly.type
_entity_poly.pdbx_seq_one_letter_code
_entity_poly.pdbx_strand_id
1 'polypeptide(L)' 'MLARPDAYRCIECGLPFRAMGFWYHQGKLENGPAYWSDRGILCSPHCSLAHHKKRAAEGTLPQEPASDPFQVQSLFRR' A
#
# COMPACT_ATOMS: atom_id res chain seq x y z
N MET A 1 -7.45 -6.43 19.09
CA MET A 1 -6.45 -6.98 18.16
C MET A 1 -7.22 -7.58 16.97
N LEU A 2 -7.55 -6.77 15.96
CA LEU A 2 -8.26 -7.28 14.78
C LEU A 2 -7.31 -8.18 14.01
N ALA A 3 -7.66 -9.46 13.86
CA ALA A 3 -7.02 -10.38 12.94
C ALA A 3 -7.02 -9.73 11.56
N ARG A 4 -5.88 -9.12 11.18
CA ARG A 4 -5.74 -8.54 9.84
C ARG A 4 -5.77 -9.73 8.88
N PRO A 5 -6.69 -9.78 7.91
CA PRO A 5 -6.81 -10.93 7.04
C PRO A 5 -5.44 -11.19 6.43
N ASP A 6 -5.04 -12.46 6.47
CA ASP A 6 -3.84 -13.07 5.89
C ASP A 6 -3.75 -12.89 4.36
N ALA A 7 -4.54 -11.97 3.80
CA ALA A 7 -4.87 -11.81 2.39
C ALA A 7 -4.42 -10.47 1.81
N TYR A 8 -3.57 -9.70 2.50
CA TYR A 8 -2.96 -8.53 1.85
C TYR A 8 -2.00 -9.02 0.77
N ARG A 9 -2.33 -8.68 -0.48
CA ARG A 9 -1.52 -8.99 -1.66
C ARG A 9 -1.19 -7.69 -2.38
N CYS A 10 -0.07 -7.68 -3.10
CA CYS A 10 0.23 -6.58 -4.00
C CYS A 10 -0.92 -6.41 -5.00
N ILE A 11 -1.50 -5.22 -5.08
CA ILE A 11 -2.62 -4.96 -6.01
C ILE A 11 -2.20 -5.01 -7.48
N GLU A 12 -0.90 -4.93 -7.76
CA GLU A 12 -0.36 -4.95 -9.13
C GLU A 12 0.04 -6.35 -9.60
N CYS A 13 0.67 -7.15 -8.74
CA CYS A 13 1.23 -8.46 -9.13
C CYS A 13 0.69 -9.64 -8.31
N GLY A 14 -0.15 -9.40 -7.31
CA GLY A 14 -0.74 -10.46 -6.47
C GLY A 14 0.21 -11.09 -5.45
N LEU A 15 1.46 -10.62 -5.36
CA LEU A 15 2.46 -11.15 -4.41
C LEU A 15 1.93 -11.07 -2.98
N PRO A 16 1.91 -12.19 -2.22
CA PRO A 16 1.43 -12.18 -0.86
C PRO A 16 2.31 -11.32 0.04
N PHE A 17 1.68 -10.59 0.95
CA PHE A 17 2.38 -9.92 2.04
C PHE A 17 3.19 -10.95 2.83
N ARG A 18 4.39 -10.57 3.31
CA ARG A 18 5.37 -11.48 3.94
C ARG A 18 6.17 -12.38 3.00
N ALA A 19 5.88 -12.39 1.70
CA ALA A 19 6.69 -13.14 0.74
C ALA A 19 8.09 -12.54 0.57
N MET A 20 9.04 -13.39 0.14
CA MET A 20 10.34 -12.90 -0.33
C MET A 20 10.13 -11.92 -1.50
N GLY A 21 10.87 -10.81 -1.47
CA GLY A 21 10.74 -9.74 -2.46
C GLY A 21 9.70 -8.66 -2.12
N PHE A 22 9.00 -8.78 -0.99
CA PHE A 22 8.16 -7.70 -0.45
C PHE A 22 9.02 -6.70 0.33
N TRP A 23 8.89 -5.41 -0.01
CA TRP A 23 9.64 -4.32 0.61
C TRP A 23 8.89 -3.76 1.81
N TYR A 24 9.60 -3.63 2.94
CA TYR A 24 9.04 -3.10 4.18
C TYR A 24 9.64 -1.75 4.53
N HIS A 25 8.88 -0.93 5.25
CA HIS A 25 9.37 0.35 5.70
C HIS A 25 10.58 0.16 6.64
N GLN A 26 11.72 0.80 6.32
CA GLN A 26 13.03 0.56 6.95
C GLN A 26 13.50 -0.91 6.91
N GLY A 27 12.99 -1.72 5.97
CA GLY A 27 13.32 -3.14 5.87
C GLY A 27 12.74 -4.03 6.98
N LYS A 28 11.91 -3.49 7.89
CA LYS A 28 11.34 -4.23 9.01
C LYS A 28 9.89 -4.59 8.76
N LEU A 29 9.57 -5.88 8.83
CA LEU A 29 8.19 -6.40 8.66
C LEU A 29 7.19 -5.73 9.62
N GLU A 30 7.63 -5.42 10.84
CA GLU A 30 6.80 -4.77 11.88
C GLU A 30 6.32 -3.37 11.48
N ASN A 31 7.09 -2.66 10.65
CA ASN A 31 6.73 -1.34 10.15
C ASN A 31 5.74 -1.41 8.99
N GLY A 32 5.43 -2.61 8.50
CA GLY A 32 4.52 -2.81 7.38
C GLY A 32 5.14 -2.53 6.00
N PRO A 33 4.31 -2.51 4.95
CA PRO A 33 4.77 -2.35 3.57
C PRO A 33 5.42 -0.99 3.35
N ALA A 34 6.52 -0.95 2.59
CA ALA A 34 7.17 0.30 2.22
C ALA A 34 6.35 1.16 1.24
N TYR A 35 5.47 0.52 0.46
CA TYR A 35 4.69 1.15 -0.59
C TYR A 35 3.21 0.77 -0.49
N TRP A 36 2.33 1.75 -0.64
CA TRP A 36 0.88 1.60 -0.63
C TRP A 36 0.20 2.73 -1.42
N SER A 37 -1.10 2.60 -1.65
CA SER A 37 -1.99 3.56 -2.29
C SER A 37 -3.36 3.49 -1.61
N ASP A 38 -4.25 4.43 -1.91
CA ASP A 38 -5.68 4.39 -1.62
C ASP A 38 -6.35 3.04 -1.93
N ARG A 39 -5.85 2.28 -2.92
CA ARG A 39 -6.42 0.99 -3.33
C ARG A 39 -5.81 -0.23 -2.64
N GLY A 40 -4.70 -0.08 -1.91
CA GLY A 40 -4.06 -1.20 -1.23
C GLY A 40 -2.53 -1.13 -1.21
N ILE A 41 -1.89 -2.28 -0.99
CA ILE A 41 -0.43 -2.34 -0.76
C ILE A 41 0.33 -2.75 -2.02
N LEU A 42 1.61 -2.38 -2.07
CA LEU A 42 2.50 -2.63 -3.19
C LEU A 42 3.79 -3.29 -2.68
N CYS A 43 4.25 -4.33 -3.37
CA CYS A 43 5.39 -5.11 -2.89
C CYS A 43 6.75 -4.46 -3.12
N SER A 44 6.87 -3.49 -4.05
CA SER A 44 8.16 -2.97 -4.52
C SER A 44 8.00 -1.60 -5.18
N PRO A 45 9.10 -0.82 -5.33
CA PRO A 45 9.06 0.45 -6.08
C PRO A 45 8.63 0.23 -7.54
N HIS A 46 8.96 -0.92 -8.12
CA HIS A 46 8.56 -1.28 -9.47
C HIS A 46 7.02 -1.37 -9.61
N CYS A 47 6.36 -2.08 -8.69
CA CYS A 47 4.89 -2.14 -8.66
C CYS A 47 4.27 -0.77 -8.36
N SER A 48 4.90 0.05 -7.50
CA SER A 48 4.41 1.40 -7.23
C SER A 48 4.39 2.28 -8.49
N LEU A 49 5.50 2.29 -9.24
CA LEU A 49 5.58 3.04 -10.49
C LEU A 49 4.63 2.48 -11.58
N ALA A 50 4.48 1.17 -11.66
CA ALA A 50 3.53 0.54 -12.57
C ALA A 50 2.09 0.94 -12.24
N HIS A 51 1.72 0.93 -10.96
CA HIS A 51 0.40 1.38 -10.50
C HIS A 51 0.16 2.84 -10.87
N HIS A 52 1.11 3.73 -10.57
CA HIS A 52 1.00 5.14 -10.91
C HIS A 52 0.80 5.36 -12.42
N LYS A 53 1.57 4.66 -13.26
CA LYS A 53 1.43 4.75 -14.73
C LYS A 53 0.07 4.27 -15.21
N LYS A 54 -0.48 3.18 -14.65
CA LYS A 54 -1.84 2.70 -14.97
C LYS A 54 -2.88 3.76 -14.62
N ARG A 55 -2.82 4.29 -13.41
CA ARG A 55 -3.74 5.34 -12.94
C ARG A 55 -3.65 6.62 -13.77
N ALA A 56 -2.44 6.98 -14.22
CA ALA A 56 -2.23 8.08 -15.14
C ALA A 56 -2.92 7.86 -16.49
N ALA A 57 -2.77 6.66 -17.07
CA ALA A 57 -3.43 6.30 -18.33
C ALA A 57 -4.96 6.24 -18.21
N GLU A 58 -5.47 5.82 -17.05
CA GLU A 58 -6.91 5.79 -16.73
C GLU A 58 -7.46 7.18 -16.38
N GLY A 59 -6.60 8.20 -16.18
CA GLY A 59 -7.03 9.52 -15.70
C GLY A 59 -7.57 9.52 -14.27
N THR A 60 -7.25 8.49 -13.48
CA THR A 60 -7.74 8.30 -12.11
C THR A 60 -6.67 8.58 -11.05
N LEU A 61 -5.64 9.36 -11.39
CA LEU A 61 -4.62 9.75 -10.43
C LEU A 61 -5.26 10.54 -9.28
N PRO A 62 -4.94 10.20 -8.02
CA PRO A 62 -5.41 10.99 -6.91
C PRO A 62 -4.77 12.39 -6.96
N GLN A 63 -5.56 13.43 -6.66
CA GLN A 63 -5.05 14.81 -6.57
C GLN A 63 -4.23 15.04 -5.29
N GLU A 64 -4.43 14.20 -4.28
CA GLU A 64 -3.77 14.28 -2.98
C GLU A 64 -2.97 13.00 -2.72
N PRO A 65 -1.83 13.07 -2.01
CA PRO A 65 -1.09 11.87 -1.63
C PRO A 65 -1.97 10.95 -0.78
N ALA A 66 -1.84 9.63 -0.99
CA ALA A 66 -2.58 8.65 -0.20
C ALA A 66 -2.27 8.86 1.30
N SER A 67 -3.31 8.97 2.13
CA SER A 67 -3.14 9.13 3.57
C SER A 67 -2.30 7.98 4.13
N ASP A 68 -1.47 8.30 5.12
CA ASP A 68 -0.64 7.29 5.76
C ASP A 68 -1.55 6.26 6.48
N PRO A 69 -1.36 4.95 6.21
CA PRO A 69 -2.23 3.89 6.69
C PRO A 69 -2.10 3.65 8.19
N PHE A 70 -1.14 4.29 8.85
CA PHE A 70 -0.89 4.24 10.29
C PHE A 70 -1.22 5.57 11.00
N GLN A 71 -1.37 6.69 10.28
CA GLN A 71 -1.84 7.99 10.80
C GLN A 71 -3.37 8.17 10.80
N VAL A 72 -4.19 7.10 10.75
CA VAL A 72 -5.65 7.28 10.97
C VAL A 72 -5.91 7.59 12.46
N GLN A 73 -5.53 8.79 12.89
CA GLN A 73 -5.95 9.43 14.12
C GLN A 73 -7.12 10.35 13.77
N SER A 74 -8.32 9.86 14.12
CA SER A 74 -9.45 10.68 14.55
C SER A 74 -9.94 11.81 13.63
N LEU A 75 -10.57 11.46 12.49
CA LEU A 75 -11.54 12.37 11.85
C LEU A 75 -12.99 12.15 12.34
N PHE A 76 -13.18 11.41 13.42
CA PHE A 76 -14.39 11.50 14.24
C PHE A 76 -14.10 12.40 15.45
N ARG A 77 -14.08 13.72 15.23
CA ARG A 77 -14.43 14.66 16.30
C ARG A 77 -15.54 15.57 15.78
N ARG A 78 -16.70 15.25 16.32
CA ARG A 78 -18.05 15.82 16.25
C ARG A 78 -18.15 17.31 15.98
#